data_AF-A0A6P4INJ2-F1
#
_entry.id   AF-A0A6P4INJ2-F1
#
_cell.length_a   1.000
_cell.length_b   1.000
_cell.length_c   1.000
_cell.angle_alpha   90.00
_cell.angle_beta   90.00
_cell.angle_gamma   90.00
#
_symmetry.space_group_name_H-M   'P 1'
#
loop_
_entity.id
_entity.type
_entity.pdbx_description
1 polymer ?
#
loop_
_entity_poly.entity_id
_entity_poly.type
_entity_poly.pdbx_seq_one_letter_code
_entity_poly.pdbx_strand_id
1 'polypeptide(L)'
;MGKKGKGKGNKLAKMSEEERARYLQMRADQEEETRRRKMQLISMYMKNKLKREDAFGRLNMAKINQEWRSILRQVKIQELRREIVDVETFFQEALKRKDQVIHRLIAHIESTEDMYANLQQSHMENITKIVDTHRERIEFLRRIYEDDKQAVLSEWEQDSAGFKDMHAQKQQQLECVFYQLEETTDTGIRDNHERFLDRCEDLKSGMQLQLEQITSRGEARLEKLWQEYQSVLAGYCQHIEGFYSEYVDLKQRDEEAALQISQQTHEIEHLVDQLANLRLVSEEFYNKQQGQVEQRQSIKQQLTERLQELRTCVEDEMARDHQSFKLMSVESYNALEFLQETVGKGEILIQLSAVCAKMETERERMFQLPEISREIIEIREMDDQQAGVSSDPATDLLKDEVGVVPQMDTFWRRVNNVAVDVACLKQQKRRLESENAQLKAQLQDYLVNLNIANGSNSHIHQYLARRPKSMSVDRVSRLQLQPKQVRSALPTGRRPQAPTPPTFHLHSGRSRVPAFEANFTNVVRSRTLVRGRVELARMD
;
A
#
# COMPACT_ATOMS: atom_id res chain seq x y z
N MET A 1 128.94 3.99 57.24
CA MET A 1 128.66 3.92 58.70
C MET A 1 128.08 2.54 58.98
N GLY A 2 128.91 1.53 59.28
CA GLY A 2 129.46 1.26 60.61
C GLY A 2 128.39 0.48 61.41
N LYS A 3 128.56 -0.75 61.89
CA LYS A 3 129.74 -1.46 62.39
C LYS A 3 129.53 -2.98 62.23
N LYS A 4 130.55 -3.68 61.74
CA LYS A 4 130.73 -5.12 61.98
C LYS A 4 130.89 -5.34 63.49
N GLY A 5 129.90 -5.96 64.13
CA GLY A 5 130.01 -6.49 65.49
C GLY A 5 130.27 -7.99 65.44
N LYS A 6 131.56 -8.38 65.44
CA LYS A 6 132.24 -9.15 66.50
C LYS A 6 131.44 -10.33 67.05
N GLY A 7 131.87 -11.53 66.63
CA GLY A 7 131.47 -12.79 67.26
C GLY A 7 131.79 -12.78 68.75
N LYS A 8 130.78 -13.12 69.55
CA LYS A 8 130.92 -13.61 70.92
C LYS A 8 130.94 -15.14 70.88
N GLY A 9 132.05 -15.68 70.40
CA GLY A 9 132.49 -16.98 70.90
C GLY A 9 132.98 -16.79 72.34
N ASN A 10 132.76 -17.80 73.19
CA ASN A 10 133.27 -17.88 74.55
C ASN A 10 132.56 -17.08 75.67
N LYS A 11 131.27 -17.38 75.87
CA LYS A 11 130.59 -17.28 77.20
C LYS A 11 129.60 -18.45 77.44
N LEU A 12 129.88 -19.62 76.85
CA LEU A 12 129.05 -20.83 76.94
C LEU A 12 129.86 -22.09 77.35
N ALA A 13 131.10 -21.90 77.81
CA ALA A 13 131.99 -22.97 78.26
C ALA A 13 132.23 -22.96 79.80
N LYS A 14 131.47 -22.15 80.55
CA LYS A 14 131.61 -21.97 82.01
C LYS A 14 130.27 -21.74 82.74
N MET A 15 129.14 -22.23 82.18
CA MET A 15 127.80 -22.11 82.78
C MET A 15 127.07 -23.45 82.63
N SER A 16 126.29 -23.84 83.64
CA SER A 16 125.59 -25.14 83.75
C SER A 16 124.67 -25.41 82.54
N GLU A 17 124.47 -26.68 82.18
CA GLU A 17 123.63 -27.10 81.04
C GLU A 17 122.21 -26.47 81.07
N GLU A 18 121.69 -26.16 82.27
CA GLU A 18 120.38 -25.50 82.45
C GLU A 18 120.33 -24.04 81.98
N GLU A 19 121.41 -23.28 82.12
CA GLU A 19 121.46 -21.86 81.72
C GLU A 19 121.64 -21.72 80.20
N ARG A 20 122.26 -22.72 79.57
CA ARG A 20 122.41 -22.84 78.11
C ARG A 20 121.06 -23.10 77.44
N ALA A 21 120.28 -24.00 78.02
CA ALA A 21 118.93 -24.33 77.55
C ALA A 21 118.00 -23.12 77.68
N ARG A 22 118.01 -22.41 78.82
CA ARG A 22 117.18 -21.20 79.01
C ARG A 22 117.53 -20.06 78.06
N TYR A 23 118.81 -19.83 77.74
CA TYR A 23 119.18 -18.79 76.78
C TYR A 23 118.77 -19.15 75.34
N LEU A 24 118.94 -20.41 74.94
CA LEU A 24 118.48 -20.90 73.62
C LEU A 24 116.95 -20.86 73.53
N GLN A 25 116.25 -21.17 74.62
CA GLN A 25 114.79 -21.11 74.70
C GLN A 25 114.29 -19.66 74.68
N MET A 26 114.88 -18.75 75.45
CA MET A 26 114.54 -17.32 75.40
C MET A 26 114.80 -16.71 74.01
N ARG A 27 115.85 -17.16 73.31
CA ARG A 27 116.14 -16.74 71.93
C ARG A 27 115.13 -17.33 70.94
N ALA A 28 114.75 -18.60 71.10
CA ALA A 28 113.70 -19.23 70.30
C ALA A 28 112.33 -18.59 70.54
N ASP A 29 112.00 -18.25 71.78
CA ASP A 29 110.76 -17.56 72.17
C ASP A 29 110.73 -16.13 71.61
N GLN A 30 111.84 -15.40 71.65
CA GLN A 30 111.94 -14.07 71.02
C GLN A 30 111.85 -14.16 69.49
N GLU A 31 112.41 -15.20 68.87
CA GLU A 31 112.32 -15.43 67.43
C GLU A 31 110.90 -15.86 67.01
N GLU A 32 110.23 -16.69 67.81
CA GLU A 32 108.81 -17.04 67.64
C GLU A 32 107.89 -15.85 67.88
N GLU A 33 108.13 -15.02 68.90
CA GLU A 33 107.35 -13.80 69.15
C GLU A 33 107.53 -12.79 68.03
N THR A 34 108.76 -12.61 67.53
CA THR A 34 108.99 -11.73 66.37
C THR A 34 108.39 -12.31 65.10
N ARG A 35 108.38 -13.63 64.91
CA ARG A 35 107.65 -14.30 63.81
C ARG A 35 106.13 -14.13 63.96
N ARG A 36 105.57 -14.28 65.16
CA ARG A 36 104.14 -14.06 65.46
C ARG A 36 103.75 -12.61 65.25
N ARG A 37 104.55 -11.64 65.72
CA ARG A 37 104.32 -10.20 65.48
C ARG A 37 104.38 -9.86 64.00
N LYS A 38 105.35 -10.40 63.26
CA LYS A 38 105.41 -10.25 61.79
C LYS A 38 104.16 -10.85 61.13
N MET A 39 103.74 -12.05 61.53
CA MET A 39 102.56 -12.71 60.97
C MET A 39 101.26 -11.98 61.31
N GLN A 40 101.13 -11.46 62.53
CA GLN A 40 100.01 -10.62 62.96
C GLN A 40 99.98 -9.29 62.20
N LEU A 41 101.14 -8.66 61.98
CA LEU A 41 101.23 -7.44 61.18
C LEU A 41 100.82 -7.67 59.73
N ILE A 42 101.26 -8.77 59.12
CA ILE A 42 100.85 -9.19 57.77
C ILE A 42 99.34 -9.48 57.73
N SER A 43 98.79 -10.20 58.71
CA SER A 43 97.35 -10.49 58.80
C SER A 43 96.53 -9.22 58.98
N MET A 44 96.98 -8.28 59.81
CA MET A 44 96.29 -7.01 60.04
C MET A 44 96.34 -6.11 58.80
N TYR A 45 97.49 -6.07 58.11
CA TYR A 45 97.62 -5.41 56.82
C TYR A 45 96.66 -6.02 55.78
N MET A 46 96.61 -7.35 55.67
CA MET A 46 95.72 -8.04 54.73
C MET A 46 94.25 -7.77 55.06
N LYS A 47 93.85 -7.82 56.34
CA LYS A 47 92.49 -7.49 56.79
C LYS A 47 92.12 -6.04 56.50
N ASN A 48 93.03 -5.09 56.71
CA ASN A 48 92.81 -3.68 56.39
C ASN A 48 92.82 -3.39 54.88
N LYS A 49 93.56 -4.19 54.10
CA LYS A 49 93.51 -4.15 52.64
C LYS A 49 92.15 -4.68 52.15
N LEU A 50 91.72 -5.83 52.65
CA LEU A 50 90.40 -6.41 52.36
C LEU A 50 89.25 -5.46 52.72
N LYS A 51 89.27 -4.83 53.90
CA LYS A 51 88.25 -3.84 54.29
C LYS A 51 88.22 -2.62 53.37
N ARG A 52 89.39 -2.16 52.90
CA ARG A 52 89.48 -1.06 51.93
C ARG A 52 88.95 -1.47 50.57
N GLU A 53 89.35 -2.63 50.07
CA GLU A 53 88.83 -3.21 48.83
C GLU A 53 87.30 -3.40 48.88
N ASP A 54 86.76 -3.91 49.99
CA ASP A 54 85.31 -4.07 50.18
C ASP A 54 84.58 -2.70 50.24
N ALA A 55 85.13 -1.72 50.97
CA ALA A 55 84.57 -0.37 50.99
C ALA A 55 84.61 0.31 49.61
N PHE A 56 85.70 0.15 48.86
CA PHE A 56 85.80 0.61 47.47
C PHE A 56 84.86 -0.16 46.55
N GLY A 57 84.68 -1.47 46.75
CA GLY A 57 83.73 -2.29 46.03
C GLY A 57 82.29 -1.81 46.23
N ARG A 58 81.87 -1.52 47.47
CA ARG A 58 80.55 -0.95 47.77
C ARG A 58 80.37 0.45 47.17
N LEU A 59 81.38 1.32 47.27
CA LEU A 59 81.32 2.65 46.70
C LEU A 59 81.23 2.59 45.16
N ASN A 60 82.05 1.74 44.52
CA ASN A 60 82.01 1.55 43.07
C ASN A 60 80.68 0.95 42.62
N MET A 61 80.13 -0.02 43.36
CA MET A 61 78.81 -0.58 43.09
C MET A 61 77.71 0.49 43.19
N ALA A 62 77.75 1.34 44.22
CA ALA A 62 76.80 2.44 44.38
C ALA A 62 76.90 3.46 43.23
N LYS A 63 78.13 3.81 42.80
CA LYS A 63 78.36 4.67 41.63
C LYS A 63 77.83 4.05 40.35
N ILE A 64 78.18 2.79 40.07
CA ILE A 64 77.71 2.04 38.91
C ILE A 64 76.17 1.97 38.91
N ASN A 65 75.54 1.67 40.04
CA ASN A 65 74.08 1.65 40.16
C ASN A 65 73.45 3.03 39.95
N GLN A 66 74.09 4.11 40.39
CA GLN A 66 73.61 5.47 40.15
C GLN A 66 73.67 5.83 38.66
N GLU A 67 74.76 5.50 37.99
CA GLU A 67 74.89 5.68 36.53
C GLU A 67 73.85 4.84 35.78
N TRP A 68 73.66 3.56 36.15
CA TRP A 68 72.62 2.72 35.57
C TRP A 68 71.22 3.28 35.77
N ARG A 69 70.89 3.79 36.97
CA ARG A 69 69.61 4.47 37.21
C ARG A 69 69.45 5.71 36.36
N SER A 70 70.52 6.47 36.13
CA SER A 70 70.49 7.64 35.25
C SER A 70 70.17 7.22 33.82
N ILE A 71 70.90 6.24 33.29
CA ILE A 71 70.71 5.69 31.94
C ILE A 71 69.29 5.12 31.79
N LEU A 72 68.83 4.29 32.72
CA LEU A 72 67.50 3.68 32.68
C LEU A 72 66.38 4.73 32.74
N ARG A 73 66.52 5.77 33.57
CA ARG A 73 65.55 6.88 33.57
C ARG A 73 65.55 7.63 32.25
N GLN A 74 66.71 7.87 31.64
CA GLN A 74 66.80 8.55 30.36
C GLN A 74 66.14 7.74 29.24
N VAL A 75 66.40 6.42 29.20
CA VAL A 75 65.74 5.50 28.27
C VAL A 75 64.24 5.50 28.51
N LYS A 76 63.78 5.38 29.77
CA LYS A 76 62.33 5.37 30.06
C LYS A 76 61.64 6.69 29.71
N ILE A 77 62.29 7.83 29.92
CA ILE A 77 61.76 9.13 29.49
C ILE A 77 61.63 9.19 27.96
N GLN A 78 62.59 8.64 27.22
CA GLN A 78 62.50 8.58 25.75
C GLN A 78 61.38 7.64 25.29
N GLU A 79 61.21 6.47 25.92
CA GLU A 79 60.08 5.57 25.66
C GLU A 79 58.74 6.25 25.91
N LEU A 80 58.55 6.86 27.09
CA LEU A 80 57.30 7.55 27.43
C LEU A 80 57.00 8.71 26.47
N ARG A 81 58.03 9.44 26.01
CA ARG A 81 57.84 10.48 24.98
C ARG A 81 57.37 9.91 23.65
N ARG A 82 57.93 8.77 23.23
CA ARG A 82 57.48 8.08 22.01
C ARG A 82 56.04 7.61 22.16
N GLU A 83 55.71 6.97 23.28
CA GLU A 83 54.34 6.53 23.59
C GLU A 83 53.34 7.71 23.54
N ILE A 84 53.69 8.87 24.09
CA ILE A 84 52.83 10.07 24.03
C ILE A 84 52.62 10.54 22.57
N VAL A 85 53.68 10.56 21.76
CA VAL A 85 53.59 10.95 20.34
C VAL A 85 52.77 9.93 19.54
N ASP A 86 52.94 8.64 19.81
CA ASP A 86 52.16 7.57 19.17
C ASP A 86 50.67 7.70 19.53
N VAL A 87 50.35 8.02 20.78
CA VAL A 87 48.98 8.30 21.22
C VAL A 87 48.42 9.58 20.59
N GLU A 88 49.22 10.65 20.52
CA GLU A 88 48.84 11.91 19.87
C GLU A 88 48.50 11.69 18.40
N THR A 89 49.37 11.00 17.65
CA THR A 89 49.16 10.68 16.24
C THR A 89 47.93 9.80 16.04
N PHE A 90 47.73 8.78 16.88
CA PHE A 90 46.53 7.97 16.88
C PHE A 90 45.26 8.82 17.04
N PHE A 91 45.23 9.74 18.02
CA PHE A 91 44.09 10.63 18.23
C PHE A 91 43.89 11.60 17.07
N GLN A 92 44.95 12.17 16.52
CA GLN A 92 44.87 13.06 15.35
C GLN A 92 44.29 12.33 14.12
N GLU A 93 44.70 11.10 13.87
CA GLU A 93 44.12 10.29 12.78
C GLU A 93 42.66 9.93 13.06
N ALA A 94 42.32 9.57 14.30
CA ALA A 94 40.95 9.27 14.68
C ALA A 94 40.04 10.51 14.50
N LEU A 95 40.52 11.69 14.88
CA LEU A 95 39.82 12.96 14.65
C LEU A 95 39.66 13.23 13.14
N LYS A 96 40.73 13.13 12.35
CA LYS A 96 40.64 13.30 10.88
C LYS A 96 39.63 12.36 10.24
N ARG A 97 39.58 11.08 10.65
CA ARG A 97 38.57 10.12 10.16
C ARG A 97 37.15 10.56 10.54
N LYS A 98 36.94 11.01 11.78
CA LYS A 98 35.64 11.52 12.23
C LYS A 98 35.24 12.80 11.48
N ASP A 99 36.15 13.74 11.30
CA ASP A 99 35.90 14.98 10.55
C ASP A 99 35.55 14.68 9.09
N GLN A 100 36.24 13.73 8.45
CA GLN A 100 35.88 13.28 7.11
C GLN A 100 34.47 12.68 7.05
N VAL A 101 34.06 11.89 8.05
CA VAL A 101 32.70 11.38 8.14
C VAL A 101 31.70 12.52 8.32
N ILE A 102 31.98 13.49 9.20
CA ILE A 102 31.13 14.67 9.40
C ILE A 102 30.96 15.44 8.09
N HIS A 103 32.05 15.73 7.37
CA HIS A 103 31.98 16.43 6.09
C HIS A 103 31.17 15.68 5.03
N ARG A 104 31.33 14.35 4.94
CA ARG A 104 30.50 13.53 4.04
C ARG A 104 29.03 13.58 4.43
N LEU A 105 28.72 13.54 5.72
CA LEU A 105 27.34 13.63 6.21
C LEU A 105 26.73 15.00 5.92
N ILE A 106 27.48 16.09 6.10
CA ILE A 106 27.03 17.45 5.77
C ILE A 106 26.75 17.54 4.26
N ALA A 107 27.67 17.10 3.41
CA ALA A 107 27.47 17.12 1.96
C ALA A 107 26.27 16.26 1.53
N HIS A 108 26.04 15.12 2.20
CA HIS A 108 24.85 14.31 1.97
C HIS A 108 23.57 15.04 2.36
N ILE A 109 23.55 15.72 3.51
CA ILE A 109 22.40 16.51 3.95
C ILE A 109 22.09 17.61 2.93
N GLU A 110 23.09 18.40 2.54
CA GLU A 110 22.93 19.46 1.53
C GLU A 110 22.38 18.89 0.20
N SER A 111 22.95 17.78 -0.29
CA SER A 111 22.44 17.13 -1.50
C SER A 111 21.01 16.63 -1.34
N THR A 112 20.62 16.09 -0.18
CA THR A 112 19.25 15.66 0.06
C THR A 112 18.27 16.81 0.19
N GLU A 113 18.70 17.94 0.75
CA GLU A 113 17.91 19.17 0.82
C GLU A 113 17.67 19.75 -0.58
N ASP A 114 18.69 19.79 -1.43
CA ASP A 114 18.57 20.20 -2.83
C ASP A 114 17.62 19.29 -3.62
N MET A 115 17.75 17.97 -3.43
CA MET A 115 16.83 17.00 -4.05
C MET A 115 15.38 17.20 -3.57
N TYR A 116 15.18 17.46 -2.27
CA TYR A 116 13.87 17.74 -1.70
C TYR A 116 13.27 19.05 -2.24
N ALA A 117 14.07 20.13 -2.29
CA ALA A 117 13.63 21.41 -2.84
C ALA A 117 13.22 21.29 -4.31
N ASN A 118 14.00 20.58 -5.12
CA ASN A 118 13.69 20.31 -6.52
C ASN A 118 12.41 19.47 -6.69
N LEU A 119 12.24 18.42 -5.88
CA LEU A 119 11.03 17.60 -5.89
C LEU A 119 9.80 18.42 -5.51
N GLN A 120 9.91 19.25 -4.48
CA GLN A 120 8.82 20.13 -4.03
C GLN A 120 8.46 21.15 -5.10
N GLN A 121 9.46 21.76 -5.76
CA GLN A 121 9.23 22.67 -6.88
C GLN A 121 8.51 21.96 -8.03
N SER A 122 9.01 20.79 -8.45
CA SER A 122 8.39 20.00 -9.54
C SER A 122 6.95 19.61 -9.21
N HIS A 123 6.68 19.19 -7.97
CA HIS A 123 5.33 18.88 -7.50
C HIS A 123 4.42 20.12 -7.56
N MET A 124 4.90 21.28 -7.11
CA MET A 124 4.13 22.54 -7.17
C MET A 124 3.83 22.96 -8.62
N GLU A 125 4.79 22.81 -9.53
CA GLU A 125 4.60 23.06 -10.96
C GLU A 125 3.56 22.12 -11.56
N ASN A 126 3.58 20.84 -11.18
CA ASN A 126 2.58 19.86 -11.63
C ASN A 126 1.18 20.20 -11.11
N ILE A 127 1.05 20.60 -9.84
CA ILE A 127 -0.22 21.09 -9.29
C ILE A 127 -0.70 22.31 -10.06
N THR A 128 0.18 23.27 -10.33
CA THR A 128 -0.18 24.47 -11.10
C THR A 128 -0.70 24.10 -12.49
N LYS A 129 -0.02 23.19 -13.20
CA LYS A 129 -0.49 22.68 -14.51
C LYS A 129 -1.87 22.01 -14.43
N ILE A 130 -2.12 21.21 -13.38
CA ILE A 130 -3.43 20.58 -13.16
C ILE A 130 -4.50 21.66 -12.95
N VAL A 131 -4.22 22.65 -12.10
CA VAL A 131 -5.16 23.76 -11.83
C VAL A 131 -5.46 24.53 -13.10
N ASP A 132 -4.46 24.84 -13.92
CA ASP A 132 -4.66 25.59 -15.17
C ASP A 132 -5.45 24.78 -16.20
N THR A 133 -5.16 23.48 -16.33
CA THR A 133 -5.97 22.58 -17.19
C THR A 133 -7.44 22.55 -16.75
N HIS A 134 -7.70 22.52 -15.44
CA HIS A 134 -9.07 22.56 -14.92
C HIS A 134 -9.73 23.92 -15.14
N ARG A 135 -8.99 25.03 -15.00
CA ARG A 135 -9.50 26.38 -15.32
C ARG A 135 -9.90 26.47 -16.79
N GLU A 136 -9.04 26.04 -17.71
CA GLU A 136 -9.32 26.01 -19.15
C GLU A 136 -10.57 25.18 -19.45
N ARG A 137 -10.72 24.01 -18.82
CA ARG A 137 -11.91 23.16 -18.97
C ARG A 137 -13.18 23.85 -18.46
N ILE A 138 -13.11 24.54 -17.32
CA ILE A 138 -14.26 25.29 -16.77
C ILE A 138 -14.62 26.45 -17.70
N GLU A 139 -13.64 27.19 -18.21
CA GLU A 139 -13.88 28.27 -19.17
C GLU A 139 -14.52 27.76 -20.46
N PHE A 140 -14.05 26.62 -20.97
CA PHE A 140 -14.62 25.97 -22.14
C PHE A 140 -16.09 25.60 -21.92
N LEU A 141 -16.41 24.93 -20.80
CA LEU A 141 -17.80 24.58 -20.46
C LEU A 141 -18.67 25.82 -20.26
N ARG A 142 -18.11 26.88 -19.67
CA ARG A 142 -18.81 28.15 -19.49
C ARG A 142 -19.13 28.81 -20.83
N ARG A 143 -18.20 28.78 -21.78
CA ARG A 143 -18.43 29.32 -23.14
C ARG A 143 -19.55 28.54 -23.84
N ILE A 144 -19.47 27.21 -23.86
CA ILE A 144 -20.54 26.37 -24.44
C ILE A 144 -21.89 26.68 -23.81
N TYR A 145 -21.96 26.75 -22.47
CA TYR A 145 -23.21 27.07 -21.79
C TYR A 145 -23.76 28.45 -22.18
N GLU A 146 -22.91 29.46 -22.29
CA GLU A 146 -23.36 30.81 -22.67
C GLU A 146 -23.80 30.85 -24.14
N ASP A 147 -23.10 30.14 -25.02
CA ASP A 147 -23.46 30.01 -26.44
C ASP A 147 -24.81 29.27 -26.59
N ASP A 148 -24.99 28.14 -25.91
CA ASP A 148 -26.24 27.37 -25.90
C ASP A 148 -27.40 28.21 -25.34
N LYS A 149 -27.15 28.93 -24.25
CA LYS A 149 -28.13 29.84 -23.66
C LYS A 149 -28.54 30.94 -24.65
N GLN A 150 -27.58 31.55 -25.34
CA GLN A 150 -27.87 32.56 -26.35
C GLN A 150 -28.64 31.99 -27.54
N ALA A 151 -28.29 30.78 -28.00
CA ALA A 151 -29.01 30.09 -29.06
C ALA A 151 -30.48 29.87 -28.67
N VAL A 152 -30.74 29.27 -27.50
CA VAL A 152 -32.12 29.03 -27.01
C VAL A 152 -32.90 30.33 -26.82
N LEU A 153 -32.27 31.39 -26.30
CA LEU A 153 -32.93 32.69 -26.15
C LEU A 153 -33.30 33.30 -27.50
N SER A 154 -32.41 33.22 -28.49
CA SER A 154 -32.69 33.75 -29.83
C SER A 154 -33.77 32.95 -30.57
N GLU A 155 -33.80 31.63 -30.43
CA GLU A 155 -34.88 30.78 -30.93
C GLU A 155 -36.21 31.15 -30.26
N TRP A 156 -36.22 31.32 -28.93
CA TRP A 156 -37.43 31.74 -28.21
C TRP A 156 -37.92 33.13 -28.63
N GLU A 157 -37.01 34.09 -28.82
CA GLU A 157 -37.37 35.43 -29.31
C GLU A 157 -37.98 35.37 -30.70
N GLN A 158 -37.40 34.57 -31.60
CA GLN A 158 -37.93 34.35 -32.95
C GLN A 158 -39.30 33.70 -32.93
N ASP A 159 -39.48 32.62 -32.15
CA ASP A 159 -40.76 31.93 -32.01
C ASP A 159 -41.82 32.85 -31.40
N SER A 160 -41.46 33.59 -30.35
CA SER A 160 -42.34 34.56 -29.68
C SER A 160 -42.81 35.66 -30.65
N ALA A 161 -41.91 36.18 -31.50
CA ALA A 161 -42.26 37.10 -32.55
C ALA A 161 -43.21 36.46 -33.58
N GLY A 162 -42.88 35.25 -34.06
CA GLY A 162 -43.71 34.50 -34.99
C GLY A 162 -45.12 34.20 -34.46
N PHE A 163 -45.24 33.83 -33.18
CA PHE A 163 -46.53 33.61 -32.52
C PHE A 163 -47.35 34.89 -32.40
N LYS A 164 -46.72 36.02 -32.08
CA LYS A 164 -47.40 37.33 -32.02
C LYS A 164 -47.92 37.74 -33.39
N ASP A 165 -47.11 37.59 -34.43
CA ASP A 165 -47.51 37.92 -35.81
C ASP A 165 -48.64 37.02 -36.28
N MET A 166 -48.55 35.71 -36.04
CA MET A 166 -49.63 34.78 -36.37
C MET A 166 -50.91 35.11 -35.61
N HIS A 167 -50.81 35.40 -34.31
CA HIS A 167 -51.96 35.80 -33.49
C HIS A 167 -52.60 37.07 -34.05
N ALA A 168 -51.81 38.10 -34.37
CA ALA A 168 -52.30 39.35 -34.96
C ALA A 168 -53.03 39.10 -36.30
N GLN A 169 -52.46 38.27 -37.18
CA GLN A 169 -53.10 37.90 -38.44
C GLN A 169 -54.41 37.14 -38.23
N LYS A 170 -54.46 36.20 -37.28
CA LYS A 170 -55.68 35.45 -36.96
C LYS A 170 -56.75 36.33 -36.34
N GLN A 171 -56.36 37.25 -35.47
CA GLN A 171 -57.26 38.24 -34.90
C GLN A 171 -57.86 39.13 -35.99
N GLN A 172 -57.03 39.64 -36.92
CA GLN A 172 -57.51 40.43 -38.05
C GLN A 172 -58.47 39.62 -38.95
N GLN A 173 -58.17 38.35 -39.22
CA GLN A 173 -59.06 37.46 -39.97
C GLN A 173 -60.42 37.29 -39.28
N LEU A 174 -60.42 37.10 -37.96
CA LEU A 174 -61.65 36.99 -37.16
C LEU A 174 -62.45 38.29 -37.17
N GLU A 175 -61.80 39.43 -37.02
CA GLU A 175 -62.43 40.76 -37.12
C GLU A 175 -63.08 40.98 -38.50
N CYS A 176 -62.41 40.58 -39.58
CA CYS A 176 -63.01 40.65 -40.93
C CYS A 176 -64.23 39.73 -41.07
N VAL A 177 -64.16 38.49 -40.57
CA VAL A 177 -65.30 37.55 -40.61
C VAL A 177 -66.47 38.08 -39.77
N PHE A 178 -66.17 38.64 -38.60
CA PHE A 178 -67.17 39.24 -37.72
C PHE A 178 -67.88 40.41 -38.41
N TYR A 179 -67.12 41.33 -39.00
CA TYR A 179 -67.67 42.46 -39.75
C TYR A 179 -68.55 42.00 -40.93
N GLN A 180 -68.09 41.01 -41.69
CA GLN A 180 -68.89 40.43 -42.78
C GLN A 180 -70.17 39.78 -42.27
N LEU A 181 -70.11 39.07 -41.13
CA LEU A 181 -71.28 38.47 -40.52
C LEU A 181 -72.29 39.55 -40.10
N GLU A 182 -71.84 40.60 -39.40
CA GLU A 182 -72.68 41.74 -39.01
C GLU A 182 -73.35 42.38 -40.22
N GLU A 183 -72.59 42.66 -41.29
CA GLU A 183 -73.14 43.22 -42.52
C GLU A 183 -74.19 42.32 -43.18
N THR A 184 -73.94 41.00 -43.23
CA THR A 184 -74.92 40.03 -43.77
C THR A 184 -76.17 39.90 -42.90
N THR A 185 -76.03 40.00 -41.57
CA THR A 185 -77.19 40.00 -40.67
C THR A 185 -78.00 41.27 -40.80
N ASP A 186 -77.35 42.43 -40.89
CA ASP A 186 -78.02 43.73 -41.04
C ASP A 186 -78.74 43.84 -42.39
N THR A 187 -78.09 43.41 -43.48
CA THR A 187 -78.72 43.32 -44.80
C THR A 187 -79.89 42.33 -44.77
N GLY A 188 -79.72 41.15 -44.16
CA GLY A 188 -80.81 40.20 -43.98
C GLY A 188 -81.99 40.73 -43.16
N ILE A 189 -81.74 41.51 -42.09
CA ILE A 189 -82.78 42.19 -41.31
C ILE A 189 -83.50 43.23 -42.17
N ARG A 190 -82.75 44.05 -42.92
CA ARG A 190 -83.31 45.06 -43.84
C ARG A 190 -84.18 44.43 -44.91
N ASP A 191 -83.67 43.40 -45.61
CA ASP A 191 -84.42 42.68 -46.64
C ASP A 191 -85.68 42.02 -46.09
N ASN A 192 -85.61 41.41 -44.89
CA ASN A 192 -86.77 40.83 -44.24
C ASN A 192 -87.81 41.88 -43.83
N HIS A 193 -87.36 43.05 -43.39
CA HIS A 193 -88.22 44.18 -43.06
C HIS A 193 -88.90 44.74 -44.31
N GLU A 194 -88.17 44.94 -45.40
CA GLU A 194 -88.71 45.38 -46.70
C GLU A 194 -89.77 44.39 -47.20
N ARG A 195 -89.46 43.08 -47.22
CA ARG A 195 -90.44 42.04 -47.58
C ARG A 195 -91.66 42.01 -46.66
N PHE A 196 -91.51 42.36 -45.38
CA PHE A 196 -92.63 42.48 -44.45
C PHE A 196 -93.50 43.70 -44.79
N LEU A 197 -92.87 44.84 -45.09
CA LEU A 197 -93.58 46.04 -45.55
C LEU A 197 -94.34 45.77 -46.85
N ASP A 198 -93.72 45.10 -47.83
CA ASP A 198 -94.39 44.70 -49.08
C ASP A 198 -95.62 43.83 -48.80
N ARG A 199 -95.50 42.81 -47.93
CA ARG A 199 -96.66 41.99 -47.51
C ARG A 199 -97.73 42.81 -46.80
N CYS A 200 -97.33 43.79 -45.99
CA CYS A 200 -98.27 44.71 -45.35
C CYS A 200 -98.96 45.62 -46.36
N GLU A 201 -98.27 46.10 -47.39
CA GLU A 201 -98.84 46.91 -48.47
C GLU A 201 -99.78 46.08 -49.35
N ASP A 202 -99.41 44.85 -49.72
CA ASP A 202 -100.28 43.89 -50.42
C ASP A 202 -101.53 43.59 -49.61
N LEU A 203 -101.37 43.31 -48.30
CA LEU A 203 -102.50 43.09 -47.40
C LEU A 203 -103.36 44.35 -47.27
N LYS A 204 -102.75 45.54 -47.18
CA LYS A 204 -103.46 46.82 -47.11
C LYS A 204 -104.22 47.10 -48.40
N SER A 205 -103.62 46.86 -49.56
CA SER A 205 -104.25 46.99 -50.88
C SER A 205 -105.41 46.01 -51.03
N GLY A 206 -105.21 44.75 -50.64
CA GLY A 206 -106.26 43.72 -50.63
C GLY A 206 -107.39 44.05 -49.65
N MET A 207 -107.05 44.52 -48.44
CA MET A 207 -108.01 44.98 -47.44
C MET A 207 -108.73 46.23 -47.92
N GLN A 208 -108.09 47.14 -48.65
CA GLN A 208 -108.69 48.35 -49.20
C GLN A 208 -109.70 48.01 -50.30
N LEU A 209 -109.37 47.06 -51.19
CA LEU A 209 -110.30 46.49 -52.17
C LEU A 209 -111.48 45.77 -51.50
N GLN A 210 -111.22 44.99 -50.45
CA GLN A 210 -112.28 44.35 -49.66
C GLN A 210 -113.11 45.36 -48.89
N LEU A 211 -112.50 46.42 -48.35
CA LEU A 211 -113.18 47.53 -47.69
C LEU A 211 -114.07 48.23 -48.69
N GLU A 212 -113.62 48.58 -49.90
CA GLU A 212 -114.49 49.17 -50.92
C GLU A 212 -115.69 48.27 -51.27
N GLN A 213 -115.47 46.95 -51.37
CA GLN A 213 -116.57 45.99 -51.58
C GLN A 213 -117.52 45.90 -50.37
N ILE A 214 -116.97 45.85 -49.16
CA ILE A 214 -117.72 45.72 -47.90
C ILE A 214 -118.38 47.04 -47.54
N THR A 215 -117.83 48.22 -47.82
CA THR A 215 -118.45 49.53 -47.60
C THR A 215 -119.58 49.73 -48.59
N SER A 216 -119.40 49.38 -49.87
CA SER A 216 -120.52 49.37 -50.83
C SER A 216 -121.66 48.45 -50.36
N ARG A 217 -121.35 47.24 -49.89
CA ARG A 217 -122.33 46.30 -49.33
C ARG A 217 -122.83 46.71 -47.94
N GLY A 218 -122.02 47.46 -47.22
CA GLY A 218 -122.10 47.82 -45.82
C GLY A 218 -122.95 49.04 -45.65
N GLU A 219 -122.75 50.12 -46.40
CA GLU A 219 -123.66 51.26 -46.51
C GLU A 219 -125.11 50.77 -46.76
N ALA A 220 -125.29 49.81 -47.67
CA ALA A 220 -126.59 49.18 -47.94
C ALA A 220 -127.18 48.37 -46.75
N ARG A 221 -126.35 47.98 -45.78
CA ARG A 221 -126.71 47.15 -44.63
C ARG A 221 -126.67 47.92 -43.29
N LEU A 222 -125.84 48.96 -43.16
CA LEU A 222 -125.70 49.89 -42.04
C LEU A 222 -126.91 50.80 -41.99
N GLU A 223 -127.47 51.19 -43.13
CA GLU A 223 -128.80 51.82 -43.20
C GLU A 223 -129.89 50.96 -42.51
N LYS A 224 -129.77 49.62 -42.61
CA LYS A 224 -130.70 48.67 -42.00
C LYS A 224 -130.37 48.40 -40.53
N LEU A 225 -129.10 48.15 -40.22
CA LEU A 225 -128.64 47.83 -38.86
C LEU A 225 -128.65 49.05 -37.93
N TRP A 226 -128.53 50.28 -38.44
CA TRP A 226 -128.62 51.50 -37.64
C TRP A 226 -130.01 51.65 -36.99
N GLN A 227 -131.05 51.18 -37.66
CA GLN A 227 -132.40 51.09 -37.10
C GLN A 227 -132.50 50.01 -36.01
N GLU A 228 -131.72 48.93 -36.11
CA GLU A 228 -131.69 47.84 -35.13
C GLU A 228 -130.81 48.17 -33.91
N TYR A 229 -129.66 48.83 -34.10
CA TYR A 229 -128.68 49.16 -33.06
C TYR A 229 -129.23 50.18 -32.04
N GLN A 230 -130.03 51.16 -32.49
CA GLN A 230 -130.77 52.06 -31.60
C GLN A 230 -131.69 51.30 -30.63
N SER A 231 -132.24 50.15 -31.04
CA SER A 231 -133.10 49.33 -30.18
C SER A 231 -132.33 48.49 -29.15
N VAL A 232 -131.10 48.07 -29.50
CA VAL A 232 -130.28 47.17 -28.67
C VAL A 232 -129.44 47.93 -27.64
N LEU A 233 -128.96 49.13 -27.97
CA LEU A 233 -128.26 50.03 -27.02
C LEU A 233 -129.12 50.38 -25.80
N ALA A 234 -130.44 50.50 -25.99
CA ALA A 234 -131.38 50.73 -24.88
C ALA A 234 -131.46 49.54 -23.91
N GLY A 235 -131.19 48.31 -24.38
CA GLY A 235 -131.18 47.09 -23.56
C GLY A 235 -129.87 46.85 -22.83
N TYR A 236 -128.72 47.19 -23.43
CA TYR A 236 -127.41 46.96 -22.81
C TYR A 236 -127.13 47.84 -21.59
N CYS A 237 -127.66 49.06 -21.55
CA CYS A 237 -127.49 49.95 -20.40
C CYS A 237 -128.17 49.43 -19.12
N GLN A 238 -129.08 48.45 -19.20
CA GLN A 238 -129.78 47.90 -18.02
C GLN A 238 -129.03 46.75 -17.32
N HIS A 239 -127.97 46.17 -17.91
CA HIS A 239 -127.36 44.93 -17.39
C HIS A 239 -125.91 45.06 -16.89
N ILE A 240 -125.22 46.19 -17.09
CA ILE A 240 -123.78 46.31 -16.79
C ILE A 240 -123.48 46.91 -15.40
N GLU A 241 -124.47 47.45 -14.68
CA GLU A 241 -124.26 47.99 -13.33
C GLU A 241 -123.99 46.94 -12.24
N GLY A 242 -124.30 45.66 -12.46
CA GLY A 242 -124.24 44.62 -11.42
C GLY A 242 -122.87 43.99 -11.13
N PHE A 243 -121.91 44.01 -12.07
CA PHE A 243 -120.67 43.21 -11.97
C PHE A 243 -119.41 44.01 -11.60
N TYR A 244 -119.54 45.34 -11.45
CA TYR A 244 -118.38 46.21 -11.24
C TYR A 244 -117.73 46.04 -9.85
N SER A 245 -118.52 45.69 -8.83
CA SER A 245 -118.04 45.52 -7.44
C SER A 245 -117.18 44.26 -7.25
N GLU A 246 -117.54 43.14 -7.89
CA GLU A 246 -116.81 41.87 -7.72
C GLU A 246 -115.43 41.89 -8.42
N TYR A 247 -115.31 42.64 -9.52
CA TYR A 247 -114.06 42.83 -10.25
C TYR A 247 -113.00 43.61 -9.45
N VAL A 248 -113.44 44.64 -8.71
CA VAL A 248 -112.54 45.50 -7.91
C VAL A 248 -111.93 44.71 -6.74
N ASP A 249 -112.73 43.91 -6.04
CA ASP A 249 -112.26 43.08 -4.92
C ASP A 249 -111.28 41.98 -5.36
N LEU A 250 -111.48 41.41 -6.55
CA LEU A 250 -110.60 40.37 -7.08
C LEU A 250 -109.24 40.93 -7.51
N LYS A 251 -109.23 42.14 -8.08
CA LYS A 251 -108.01 42.84 -8.50
C LYS A 251 -107.10 43.18 -7.33
N GLN A 252 -107.66 43.63 -6.21
CA GLN A 252 -106.87 44.03 -5.04
C GLN A 252 -106.15 42.85 -4.38
N ARG A 253 -106.79 41.67 -4.33
CA ARG A 253 -106.15 40.44 -3.82
C ARG A 253 -105.01 39.94 -4.71
N ASP A 254 -105.14 40.12 -6.02
CA ASP A 254 -104.10 39.73 -6.99
C ASP A 254 -102.87 40.64 -6.89
N GLU A 255 -103.07 41.95 -6.67
CA GLU A 255 -101.98 42.91 -6.42
C GLU A 255 -101.23 42.60 -5.11
N GLU A 256 -101.95 42.25 -4.04
CA GLU A 256 -101.34 41.84 -2.75
C GLU A 256 -100.55 40.53 -2.87
N ALA A 257 -101.06 39.54 -3.61
CA ALA A 257 -100.36 38.28 -3.88
C ALA A 257 -99.10 38.49 -4.75
N ALA A 258 -99.17 39.34 -5.77
CA ALA A 258 -98.03 39.65 -6.63
C ALA A 258 -96.87 40.32 -5.86
N LEU A 259 -97.18 41.20 -4.90
CA LEU A 259 -96.18 41.82 -4.04
C LEU A 259 -95.50 40.81 -3.11
N GLN A 260 -96.25 39.86 -2.54
CA GLN A 260 -95.67 38.81 -1.70
C GLN A 260 -94.79 37.84 -2.51
N ILE A 261 -95.21 37.47 -3.72
CA ILE A 261 -94.42 36.63 -4.62
C ILE A 261 -93.10 37.33 -4.97
N SER A 262 -93.14 38.62 -5.31
CA SER A 262 -91.95 39.42 -5.62
C SER A 262 -90.92 39.45 -4.48
N GLN A 263 -91.39 39.66 -3.24
CA GLN A 263 -90.52 39.66 -2.05
C GLN A 263 -89.89 38.28 -1.82
N GLN A 264 -90.67 37.21 -1.92
CA GLN A 264 -90.17 35.85 -1.75
C GLN A 264 -89.19 35.44 -2.87
N THR A 265 -89.42 35.85 -4.12
CA THR A 265 -88.47 35.59 -5.21
C THR A 265 -87.12 36.27 -4.97
N HIS A 266 -87.11 37.49 -4.43
CA HIS A 266 -85.87 38.19 -4.12
C HIS A 266 -85.09 37.52 -2.97
N GLU A 267 -85.78 37.06 -1.93
CA GLU A 267 -85.15 36.30 -0.83
C GLU A 267 -84.56 34.97 -1.32
N ILE A 268 -85.26 34.28 -2.23
CA ILE A 268 -84.77 33.03 -2.84
C ILE A 268 -83.52 33.28 -3.68
N GLU A 269 -83.51 34.31 -4.54
CA GLU A 269 -82.33 34.69 -5.34
C GLU A 269 -81.12 34.98 -4.45
N HIS A 270 -81.31 35.78 -3.39
CA HIS A 270 -80.24 36.10 -2.45
C HIS A 270 -79.69 34.85 -1.74
N LEU A 271 -80.54 33.91 -1.33
CA LEU A 271 -80.10 32.65 -0.73
C LEU A 271 -79.38 31.74 -1.73
N VAL A 272 -79.82 31.72 -3.00
CA VAL A 272 -79.16 30.97 -4.08
C VAL A 272 -77.76 31.52 -4.33
N ASP A 273 -77.58 32.84 -4.39
CA ASP A 273 -76.28 33.49 -4.56
C ASP A 273 -75.34 33.19 -3.39
N GLN A 274 -75.83 33.22 -2.15
CA GLN A 274 -75.05 32.83 -0.98
C GLN A 274 -74.61 31.37 -1.05
N LEU A 275 -75.49 30.47 -1.49
CA LEU A 275 -75.20 29.04 -1.62
C LEU A 275 -74.17 28.79 -2.72
N ALA A 276 -74.27 29.49 -3.86
CA ALA A 276 -73.28 29.44 -4.93
C ALA A 276 -71.89 29.91 -4.46
N ASN A 277 -71.85 31.03 -3.74
CA ASN A 277 -70.60 31.56 -3.17
C ASN A 277 -69.95 30.58 -2.17
N LEU A 278 -70.75 29.98 -1.28
CA LEU A 278 -70.24 29.00 -0.33
C LEU A 278 -69.73 27.72 -1.02
N ARG A 279 -70.38 27.27 -2.09
CA ARG A 279 -69.90 26.14 -2.91
C ARG A 279 -68.57 26.45 -3.56
N LEU A 280 -68.43 27.63 -4.16
CA LEU A 280 -67.19 28.05 -4.81
C LEU A 280 -66.01 28.13 -3.81
N VAL A 281 -66.24 28.74 -2.63
CA VAL A 281 -65.23 28.81 -1.57
C VAL A 281 -64.84 27.42 -1.06
N SER A 282 -65.82 26.51 -0.90
CA SER A 282 -65.57 25.13 -0.49
C SER A 282 -64.72 24.37 -1.52
N GLU A 283 -65.00 24.55 -2.80
CA GLU A 283 -64.26 23.91 -3.89
C GLU A 283 -62.84 24.47 -4.02
N GLU A 284 -62.67 25.78 -3.94
CA GLU A 284 -61.35 26.41 -3.89
C GLU A 284 -60.52 25.93 -2.70
N PHE A 285 -61.14 25.81 -1.52
CA PHE A 285 -60.46 25.30 -0.34
C PHE A 285 -60.03 23.84 -0.53
N TYR A 286 -60.90 22.99 -1.08
CA TYR A 286 -60.61 21.60 -1.38
C TYR A 286 -59.44 21.47 -2.38
N ASN A 287 -59.46 22.22 -3.47
CA ASN A 287 -58.41 22.22 -4.49
C ASN A 287 -57.06 22.69 -3.92
N LYS A 288 -57.06 23.75 -3.10
CA LYS A 288 -55.84 24.21 -2.39
C LYS A 288 -55.30 23.15 -1.45
N GLN A 289 -56.17 22.50 -0.68
CA GLN A 289 -55.75 21.45 0.25
C GLN A 289 -55.22 20.22 -0.48
N GLN A 290 -55.86 19.81 -1.57
CA GLN A 290 -55.42 18.70 -2.41
C GLN A 290 -54.05 18.99 -3.04
N GLY A 291 -53.85 20.18 -3.61
CA GLY A 291 -52.55 20.58 -4.16
C GLY A 291 -51.43 20.58 -3.12
N GLN A 292 -51.71 21.02 -1.89
CA GLN A 292 -50.73 20.94 -0.79
C GLN A 292 -50.41 19.49 -0.38
N VAL A 293 -51.40 18.61 -0.37
CA VAL A 293 -51.19 17.18 -0.07
C VAL A 293 -50.34 16.52 -1.15
N GLU A 294 -50.64 16.77 -2.43
CA GLU A 294 -49.87 16.25 -3.57
C GLU A 294 -48.42 16.76 -3.54
N GLN A 295 -48.20 18.05 -3.26
CA GLN A 295 -46.86 18.61 -3.12
C GLN A 295 -46.08 17.95 -1.97
N ARG A 296 -46.71 17.75 -0.80
CA ARG A 296 -46.07 17.06 0.33
C ARG A 296 -45.78 15.59 0.03
N GLN A 297 -46.66 14.91 -0.71
CA GLN A 297 -46.44 13.53 -1.14
C GLN A 297 -45.27 13.43 -2.13
N SER A 298 -45.16 14.35 -3.09
CA SER A 298 -44.03 14.43 -4.02
C SER A 298 -42.70 14.66 -3.29
N ILE A 299 -42.66 15.62 -2.35
CA ILE A 299 -41.46 15.87 -1.53
C ILE A 299 -41.09 14.62 -0.70
N LYS A 300 -42.08 13.95 -0.10
CA LYS A 300 -41.85 12.71 0.65
C LYS A 300 -41.24 11.63 -0.25
N GLN A 301 -41.76 11.44 -1.46
CA GLN A 301 -41.25 10.46 -2.42
C GLN A 301 -39.79 10.74 -2.80
N GLN A 302 -39.48 12.00 -3.17
CA GLN A 302 -38.11 12.42 -3.50
C GLN A 302 -37.13 12.21 -2.34
N LEU A 303 -37.55 12.52 -1.10
CA LEU A 303 -36.74 12.29 0.09
C LEU A 303 -36.54 10.79 0.36
N THR A 304 -37.57 9.96 0.16
CA THR A 304 -37.43 8.51 0.32
C THR A 304 -36.54 7.88 -0.73
N GLU A 305 -36.57 8.36 -1.98
CA GLU A 305 -35.68 7.92 -3.05
C GLU A 305 -34.23 8.29 -2.73
N ARG A 306 -33.97 9.55 -2.35
CA ARG A 306 -32.62 9.97 -1.90
C ARG A 306 -32.10 9.17 -0.71
N LEU A 307 -32.97 8.84 0.25
CA LEU A 307 -32.57 8.01 1.39
C LEU A 307 -32.23 6.58 0.96
N GLN A 308 -32.95 6.01 -0.01
CA GLN A 308 -32.64 4.70 -0.57
C GLN A 308 -31.32 4.73 -1.34
N GLU A 309 -31.09 5.74 -2.18
CA GLU A 309 -29.83 5.94 -2.92
C GLU A 309 -28.64 6.06 -1.95
N LEU A 310 -28.76 6.91 -0.92
CA LEU A 310 -27.72 7.06 0.10
C LEU A 310 -27.45 5.75 0.83
N ARG A 311 -28.50 5.00 1.17
CA ARG A 311 -28.35 3.70 1.83
C ARG A 311 -27.61 2.70 0.93
N THR A 312 -27.94 2.64 -0.36
CA THR A 312 -27.24 1.77 -1.31
C THR A 312 -25.78 2.18 -1.48
N CYS A 313 -25.48 3.48 -1.56
CA CYS A 313 -24.09 3.97 -1.63
C CYS A 313 -23.29 3.57 -0.40
N VAL A 314 -23.86 3.70 0.81
CA VAL A 314 -23.21 3.29 2.06
C VAL A 314 -22.99 1.78 2.10
N GLU A 315 -23.98 0.98 1.68
CA GLU A 315 -23.86 -0.48 1.62
C GLU A 315 -22.74 -0.91 0.64
N ASP A 316 -22.63 -0.25 -0.52
CA ASP A 316 -21.57 -0.49 -1.51
C ASP A 316 -20.18 -0.05 -1.02
N GLU A 317 -20.08 1.08 -0.31
CA GLU A 317 -18.84 1.52 0.33
C GLU A 317 -18.38 0.52 1.39
N MET A 318 -19.28 0.10 2.28
CA MET A 318 -18.96 -0.91 3.29
C MET A 318 -18.54 -2.24 2.66
N ALA A 319 -19.16 -2.65 1.55
CA ALA A 319 -18.77 -3.86 0.84
C ALA A 319 -17.36 -3.75 0.23
N ARG A 320 -17.03 -2.60 -0.38
CA ARG A 320 -15.69 -2.31 -0.92
C ARG A 320 -14.63 -2.29 0.18
N ASP A 321 -14.91 -1.61 1.28
CA ASP A 321 -14.00 -1.53 2.42
C ASP A 321 -13.77 -2.90 3.03
N HIS A 322 -14.81 -3.72 3.16
CA HIS A 322 -14.68 -5.09 3.65
C HIS A 322 -13.83 -5.97 2.72
N GLN A 323 -13.98 -5.84 1.40
CA GLN A 323 -13.13 -6.54 0.44
C GLN A 323 -11.67 -6.09 0.51
N SER A 324 -11.43 -4.79 0.58
CA SER A 324 -10.09 -4.21 0.73
C SER A 324 -9.41 -4.68 2.03
N PHE A 325 -10.14 -4.64 3.15
CA PHE A 325 -9.66 -5.14 4.43
C PHE A 325 -9.32 -6.64 4.39
N LYS A 326 -10.16 -7.45 3.74
CA LYS A 326 -9.90 -8.89 3.55
C LYS A 326 -8.63 -9.12 2.74
N LEU A 327 -8.45 -8.38 1.64
CA LEU A 327 -7.24 -8.48 0.81
C LEU A 327 -6.00 -8.09 1.62
N MET A 328 -6.03 -6.94 2.30
CA MET A 328 -4.93 -6.49 3.15
C MET A 328 -4.60 -7.50 4.25
N SER A 329 -5.61 -8.12 4.87
CA SER A 329 -5.42 -9.15 5.90
C SER A 329 -4.74 -10.40 5.34
N VAL A 330 -5.11 -10.84 4.14
CA VAL A 330 -4.46 -11.98 3.47
C VAL A 330 -3.03 -11.65 3.08
N GLU A 331 -2.79 -10.50 2.45
CA GLU A 331 -1.43 -10.10 2.04
C GLU A 331 -0.49 -9.89 3.22
N SER A 332 -0.99 -9.28 4.31
CA SER A 332 -0.21 -9.13 5.55
C SER A 332 0.11 -10.48 6.21
N TYR A 333 -0.83 -11.42 6.19
CA TYR A 333 -0.58 -12.77 6.68
C TYR A 333 0.49 -13.49 5.83
N ASN A 334 0.36 -13.44 4.50
CA ASN A 334 1.32 -14.02 3.58
C ASN A 334 2.72 -13.43 3.74
N ALA A 335 2.82 -12.10 3.89
CA ALA A 335 4.09 -11.41 4.14
C ALA A 335 4.70 -11.83 5.48
N LEU A 336 3.87 -11.98 6.51
CA LEU A 336 4.32 -12.42 7.83
C LEU A 336 4.81 -13.87 7.82
N GLU A 337 4.11 -14.78 7.13
CA GLU A 337 4.53 -16.17 6.93
C GLU A 337 5.86 -16.24 6.17
N PHE A 338 6.00 -15.48 5.07
CA PHE A 338 7.24 -15.41 4.30
C PHE A 338 8.43 -14.88 5.13
N LEU A 339 8.21 -13.84 5.94
CA LEU A 339 9.24 -13.31 6.83
C LEU A 339 9.61 -14.31 7.93
N GLN A 340 8.64 -15.03 8.50
CA GLN A 340 8.89 -16.09 9.48
C GLN A 340 9.70 -17.24 8.88
N GLU A 341 9.38 -17.69 7.66
CA GLU A 341 10.19 -18.68 6.95
C GLU A 341 11.61 -18.19 6.70
N THR A 342 11.77 -16.92 6.33
CA THR A 342 13.09 -16.31 6.08
C THR A 342 13.91 -16.22 7.37
N VAL A 343 13.29 -15.82 8.49
CA VAL A 343 13.91 -15.86 9.81
C VAL A 343 14.31 -17.28 10.18
N GLY A 344 13.45 -18.28 9.96
CA GLY A 344 13.77 -19.69 10.19
C GLY A 344 14.98 -20.17 9.38
N LYS A 345 15.10 -19.79 8.10
CA LYS A 345 16.30 -20.07 7.28
C LYS A 345 17.55 -19.39 7.85
N GLY A 346 17.42 -18.14 8.30
CA GLY A 346 18.49 -17.39 8.96
C GLY A 346 18.96 -18.05 10.26
N GLU A 347 18.03 -18.50 11.11
CA GLU A 347 18.33 -19.22 12.35
C GLU A 347 19.07 -20.54 12.07
N ILE A 348 18.64 -21.31 11.07
CA ILE A 348 19.33 -22.53 10.65
C ILE A 348 20.77 -22.21 10.20
N LEU A 349 20.98 -21.13 9.45
CA LEU A 349 22.30 -20.72 8.98
C LEU A 349 23.21 -20.29 10.14
N ILE A 350 22.67 -19.58 11.14
CA ILE A 350 23.38 -19.23 12.38
C ILE A 350 23.73 -20.49 13.19
N GLN A 351 22.80 -21.44 13.33
CA GLN A 351 23.06 -22.69 14.02
C GLN A 351 24.14 -23.51 13.30
N LEU A 352 24.08 -23.59 11.97
CA LEU A 352 25.07 -24.30 11.16
C LEU A 352 26.44 -23.63 11.25
N SER A 353 26.50 -22.29 11.18
CA SER A 353 27.76 -21.56 11.34
C SER A 353 28.36 -21.76 12.73
N ALA A 354 27.56 -21.79 13.79
CA ALA A 354 28.01 -22.07 15.14
C ALA A 354 28.53 -23.52 15.31
N VAL A 355 27.92 -24.50 14.66
CA VAL A 355 28.40 -25.90 14.64
C VAL A 355 29.72 -26.00 13.86
N CYS A 356 29.79 -25.41 12.66
CA CYS A 356 31.01 -25.35 11.86
C CYS A 356 32.15 -24.66 12.61
N ALA A 357 31.85 -23.55 13.31
CA ALA A 357 32.83 -22.79 14.09
C ALA A 357 33.52 -23.58 15.20
N LYS A 358 32.93 -24.68 15.68
CA LYS A 358 33.57 -25.58 16.66
C LYS A 358 34.68 -26.43 16.05
N MET A 359 34.63 -26.68 14.74
CA MET A 359 35.58 -27.52 14.00
C MET A 359 36.73 -26.72 13.38
N GLU A 360 36.68 -25.39 13.49
CA GLU A 360 37.68 -24.48 12.95
C GLU A 360 38.89 -24.36 13.87
N THR A 361 40.08 -24.27 13.28
CA THR A 361 41.33 -24.08 14.03
C THR A 361 41.49 -22.64 14.53
N GLU A 362 42.32 -22.41 15.56
CA GLU A 362 42.59 -21.05 16.06
C GLU A 362 43.16 -20.12 14.97
N ARG A 363 43.94 -20.67 14.02
CA ARG A 363 44.48 -19.91 12.87
C ARG A 363 43.38 -19.36 11.96
N GLU A 364 42.35 -20.17 11.71
CA GLU A 364 41.19 -19.77 10.91
C GLU A 364 40.26 -18.82 11.67
N ARG A 365 40.12 -18.98 12.99
CA ARG A 365 39.34 -18.06 13.85
C ARG A 365 40.00 -16.68 13.98
N MET A 366 41.32 -16.62 14.02
CA MET A 366 42.10 -15.38 14.10
C MET A 366 42.27 -14.68 12.75
N PHE A 367 41.65 -15.21 11.69
CA PHE A 367 41.58 -14.62 10.35
C PHE A 367 42.94 -14.22 9.75
N GLN A 368 43.98 -15.02 9.99
CA GLN A 368 45.30 -14.83 9.39
C GLN A 368 45.37 -15.56 8.04
N LEU A 369 44.47 -15.22 7.12
CA LEU A 369 44.59 -15.66 5.74
C LEU A 369 45.74 -14.87 5.08
N PRO A 370 46.70 -15.51 4.41
CA PRO A 370 47.66 -14.80 3.57
C PRO A 370 46.90 -14.01 2.51
N GLU A 371 47.21 -12.72 2.37
CA GLU A 371 46.74 -11.94 1.22
C GLU A 371 47.33 -12.57 -0.04
N ILE A 372 46.50 -13.28 -0.80
CA ILE A 372 46.85 -13.65 -2.16
C ILE A 372 46.81 -12.35 -2.93
N SER A 373 47.99 -11.85 -3.31
CA SER A 373 48.14 -10.70 -4.20
C SER A 373 47.23 -10.92 -5.41
N ARG A 374 46.39 -9.92 -5.72
CA ARG A 374 45.45 -9.93 -6.86
C ARG A 374 46.11 -10.18 -8.23
N GLU A 375 47.44 -10.30 -8.28
CA GLU A 375 48.21 -10.57 -9.49
C GLU A 375 48.04 -12.00 -10.05
N ILE A 376 47.56 -12.98 -9.27
CA ILE A 376 47.54 -14.39 -9.72
C ILE A 376 46.22 -14.79 -10.43
N ILE A 377 45.19 -13.95 -10.38
CA ILE A 377 43.95 -14.21 -11.11
C ILE A 377 43.69 -13.03 -12.05
N GLU A 378 44.18 -13.13 -13.29
CA GLU A 378 43.66 -12.36 -14.42
C GLU A 378 42.20 -12.77 -14.67
N ILE A 379 41.29 -12.33 -13.81
CA ILE A 379 39.91 -12.14 -14.22
C ILE A 379 39.97 -10.90 -15.09
N ARG A 380 39.85 -11.06 -16.40
CA ARG A 380 39.55 -9.96 -17.31
C ARG A 380 38.31 -9.26 -16.77
N GLU A 381 38.51 -8.14 -16.09
CA GLU A 381 37.49 -7.11 -15.93
C GLU A 381 37.18 -6.64 -17.35
N MET A 382 36.17 -7.24 -17.98
CA MET A 382 35.56 -6.65 -19.14
C MET A 382 34.74 -5.47 -18.63
N ASP A 383 35.20 -4.27 -18.94
CA ASP A 383 34.46 -3.03 -18.76
C ASP A 383 33.08 -3.17 -19.42
N ASP A 384 32.04 -3.41 -18.63
CA ASP A 384 30.63 -3.31 -19.04
C ASP A 384 30.20 -1.83 -19.10
N GLN A 385 30.95 -1.04 -19.87
CA GLN A 385 30.52 0.27 -20.35
C GLN A 385 29.99 0.19 -21.78
N GLN A 386 29.16 -0.81 -22.11
CA GLN A 386 28.40 -0.85 -23.38
C GLN A 386 27.40 -2.01 -23.42
N ALA A 387 26.31 -1.92 -22.67
CA ALA A 387 25.11 -2.70 -22.95
C ALA A 387 23.87 -1.86 -22.65
N GLY A 388 23.47 -1.08 -23.66
CA GLY A 388 22.20 -0.39 -23.66
C GLY A 388 21.03 -1.39 -23.60
N VAL A 389 20.02 -1.01 -22.82
CA VAL A 389 18.59 -1.21 -23.09
C VAL A 389 18.21 -2.58 -23.65
N SER A 390 18.06 -3.56 -22.75
CA SER A 390 16.99 -4.55 -22.87
C SER A 390 16.52 -4.94 -21.47
N SER A 391 15.36 -4.40 -21.11
CA SER A 391 14.64 -4.66 -19.86
C SER A 391 13.93 -6.01 -19.97
N ASP A 392 14.65 -7.09 -19.67
CA ASP A 392 14.06 -8.42 -19.47
C ASP A 392 14.19 -8.78 -17.98
N PRO A 393 13.10 -9.08 -17.24
CA PRO A 393 13.14 -9.28 -15.79
C PRO A 393 13.99 -10.50 -15.34
N ALA A 394 14.38 -11.37 -16.27
CA ALA A 394 15.26 -12.51 -15.99
C ALA A 394 16.75 -12.14 -15.91
N THR A 395 17.20 -11.07 -16.59
CA THR A 395 18.61 -10.63 -16.54
C THR A 395 18.93 -9.82 -15.29
N ASP A 396 17.94 -9.18 -14.66
CA ASP A 396 18.13 -8.48 -13.38
C ASP A 396 18.28 -9.44 -12.20
N LEU A 397 17.53 -10.55 -12.16
CA LEU A 397 17.69 -11.58 -11.12
C LEU A 397 19.10 -12.20 -11.14
N LEU A 398 19.65 -12.43 -12.33
CA LEU A 398 21.02 -12.92 -12.49
C LEU A 398 22.07 -11.87 -12.11
N LYS A 399 21.80 -10.57 -12.35
CA LYS A 399 22.70 -9.49 -11.90
C LYS A 399 22.75 -9.39 -10.38
N ASP A 400 21.62 -9.54 -9.70
CA ASP A 400 21.58 -9.57 -8.24
C ASP A 400 22.28 -10.81 -7.67
N GLU A 401 22.07 -12.00 -8.25
CA GLU A 401 22.78 -13.22 -7.82
C GLU A 401 24.29 -13.13 -8.06
N VAL A 402 24.73 -12.57 -9.21
CA VAL A 402 26.15 -12.37 -9.53
C VAL A 402 26.77 -11.26 -8.67
N GLY A 403 26.00 -10.24 -8.28
CA GLY A 403 26.44 -9.16 -7.40
C GLY A 403 26.72 -9.58 -5.95
N VAL A 404 26.14 -10.69 -5.49
CA VAL A 404 26.39 -11.28 -4.15
C VAL A 404 27.68 -12.11 -4.13
N VAL A 405 28.16 -12.59 -5.28
CA VAL A 405 29.37 -13.45 -5.36
C VAL A 405 30.61 -12.76 -4.77
N PRO A 406 30.93 -11.50 -5.10
CA PRO A 406 32.04 -10.76 -4.47
C PRO A 406 31.87 -10.59 -2.95
N GLN A 407 30.63 -10.49 -2.45
CA GLN A 407 30.34 -10.35 -1.02
C GLN A 407 30.63 -11.65 -0.25
N MET A 408 30.62 -12.81 -0.94
CA MET A 408 30.96 -14.12 -0.39
C MET A 408 32.43 -14.51 -0.59
N ASP A 409 33.27 -13.68 -1.20
CA ASP A 409 34.68 -13.99 -1.50
C ASP A 409 35.47 -14.46 -0.28
N THR A 410 35.19 -13.87 0.87
CA THR A 410 35.83 -14.20 2.14
C THR A 410 35.41 -15.59 2.64
N PHE A 411 34.14 -15.95 2.46
CA PHE A 411 33.63 -17.29 2.76
C PHE A 411 34.26 -18.33 1.84
N TRP A 412 34.30 -18.07 0.53
CA TRP A 412 34.87 -19.00 -0.45
C TRP A 412 36.39 -19.18 -0.28
N ARG A 413 37.14 -18.11 0.04
CA ARG A 413 38.56 -18.20 0.40
C ARG A 413 38.78 -19.14 1.59
N ARG A 414 37.92 -19.04 2.60
CA ARG A 414 37.98 -19.91 3.79
C ARG A 414 37.72 -21.37 3.44
N VAL A 415 36.67 -21.64 2.65
CA VAL A 415 36.34 -22.99 2.17
C VAL A 415 37.50 -23.60 1.37
N ASN A 416 38.10 -22.81 0.47
CA ASN A 416 39.21 -23.27 -0.36
C ASN A 416 40.47 -23.56 0.46
N ASN A 417 40.81 -22.74 1.46
CA ASN A 417 41.94 -23.01 2.34
C ASN A 417 41.76 -24.32 3.12
N VAL A 418 40.58 -24.54 3.70
CA VAL A 418 40.29 -25.81 4.40
C VAL A 418 40.36 -26.99 3.43
N ALA A 419 39.91 -26.83 2.18
CA ALA A 419 40.03 -27.87 1.17
C ALA A 419 41.50 -28.24 0.87
N VAL A 420 42.39 -27.25 0.81
CA VAL A 420 43.84 -27.45 0.65
C VAL A 420 44.44 -28.16 1.87
N ASP A 421 44.11 -27.72 3.08
CA ASP A 421 44.59 -28.35 4.32
C ASP A 421 44.14 -29.81 4.41
N VAL A 422 42.88 -30.10 4.09
CA VAL A 422 42.36 -31.48 4.03
C VAL A 422 43.09 -32.30 2.97
N ALA A 423 43.43 -31.72 1.82
CA ALA A 423 44.21 -32.41 0.78
C ALA A 423 45.64 -32.73 1.26
N CYS A 424 46.31 -31.79 1.93
CA CYS A 424 47.63 -31.96 2.53
C CYS A 424 47.62 -33.05 3.61
N LEU A 425 46.64 -33.03 4.53
CA LEU A 425 46.48 -34.04 5.58
C LEU A 425 46.22 -35.43 4.98
N LYS A 426 45.38 -35.53 3.94
CA LYS A 426 45.16 -36.80 3.21
C LYS A 426 46.44 -37.32 2.58
N GLN A 427 47.27 -36.45 2.01
CA GLN A 427 48.54 -36.84 1.41
C GLN A 427 49.56 -37.31 2.46
N GLN A 428 49.69 -36.60 3.58
CA GLN A 428 50.53 -37.00 4.70
C GLN A 428 50.09 -38.34 5.29
N LYS A 429 48.77 -38.53 5.49
CA LYS A 429 48.21 -39.80 5.93
C LYS A 429 48.62 -40.95 5.00
N ARG A 430 48.45 -40.79 3.68
CA ARG A 430 48.86 -41.80 2.70
C ARG A 430 50.35 -42.11 2.77
N ARG A 431 51.19 -41.08 2.94
CA ARG A 431 52.64 -41.24 3.10
C ARG A 431 52.98 -42.03 4.37
N LEU A 432 52.41 -41.65 5.52
CA LEU A 432 52.63 -42.36 6.79
C LEU A 432 52.11 -43.81 6.72
N GLU A 433 50.99 -44.05 6.05
CA GLU A 433 50.48 -45.41 5.81
C GLU A 433 51.47 -46.23 4.96
N SER A 434 52.07 -45.63 3.93
CA SER A 434 53.10 -46.29 3.11
C SER A 434 54.40 -46.54 3.86
N GLU A 435 54.88 -45.58 4.66
CA GLU A 435 56.08 -45.72 5.49
C GLU A 435 55.86 -46.76 6.59
N ASN A 436 54.68 -46.78 7.22
CA ASN A 436 54.31 -47.80 8.19
C ASN A 436 54.23 -49.19 7.54
N ALA A 437 53.68 -49.30 6.32
CA ALA A 437 53.71 -50.54 5.56
C ALA A 437 55.15 -51.00 5.25
N GLN A 438 56.05 -50.08 4.89
CA GLN A 438 57.47 -50.36 4.66
C GLN A 438 58.19 -50.78 5.94
N LEU A 439 57.97 -50.08 7.07
CA LEU A 439 58.56 -50.44 8.36
C LEU A 439 58.06 -51.80 8.85
N LYS A 440 56.77 -52.10 8.66
CA LYS A 440 56.22 -53.44 8.93
C LYS A 440 56.90 -54.51 8.07
N ALA A 441 57.14 -54.24 6.79
CA ALA A 441 57.86 -55.15 5.91
C ALA A 441 59.32 -55.32 6.33
N GLN A 442 60.03 -54.24 6.68
CA GLN A 442 61.42 -54.30 7.18
C GLN A 442 61.53 -55.01 8.52
N LEU A 443 60.57 -54.81 9.43
CA LEU A 443 60.48 -55.55 10.68
C LEU A 443 60.25 -57.04 10.41
N GLN A 444 59.38 -57.36 9.45
CA GLN A 444 59.14 -58.74 9.02
C GLN A 444 60.41 -59.36 8.43
N ASP A 445 61.14 -58.66 7.57
CA ASP A 445 62.42 -59.12 7.01
C ASP A 445 63.51 -59.24 8.08
N TYR A 446 63.59 -58.29 9.02
CA TYR A 446 64.51 -58.38 10.16
C TYR A 446 64.18 -59.57 11.06
N LEU A 447 62.91 -59.82 11.35
CA LEU A 447 62.48 -61.00 12.10
C LEU A 447 62.80 -62.30 11.34
N VAL A 448 62.59 -62.35 10.02
CA VAL A 448 62.98 -63.49 9.18
C VAL A 448 64.51 -63.69 9.21
N ASN A 449 65.29 -62.64 9.06
CA ASN A 449 66.76 -62.70 9.08
C ASN A 449 67.32 -63.03 10.47
N LEU A 450 66.70 -62.55 11.55
CA LEU A 450 67.05 -62.89 12.93
C LEU A 450 66.65 -64.34 13.25
N ASN A 451 65.59 -64.85 12.64
CA ASN A 451 65.20 -66.27 12.67
C ASN A 451 66.15 -67.16 11.83
N ILE A 452 66.82 -66.61 10.82
CA ILE A 452 67.88 -67.28 10.06
C ILE A 452 69.23 -67.21 10.80
N ALA A 453 69.54 -66.09 11.47
CA ALA A 453 70.79 -65.83 12.20
C ALA A 453 70.84 -66.46 13.60
N ASN A 454 69.71 -66.57 14.31
CA ASN A 454 69.60 -67.29 15.60
C ASN A 454 69.40 -68.80 15.43
N GLY A 455 69.92 -69.35 14.34
CA GLY A 455 69.71 -70.75 13.98
C GLY A 455 68.43 -70.90 13.19
N SER A 456 68.59 -71.01 11.87
CA SER A 456 67.58 -71.58 10.99
C SER A 456 66.95 -72.82 11.65
N ASN A 457 65.69 -72.70 12.06
CA ASN A 457 64.78 -73.83 12.10
C ASN A 457 64.36 -74.20 10.66
N SER A 458 65.36 -74.41 9.80
CA SER A 458 65.22 -75.20 8.58
C SER A 458 64.83 -76.66 8.90
N HIS A 459 64.88 -77.05 10.17
CA HIS A 459 64.43 -78.36 10.66
C HIS A 459 62.91 -78.53 10.86
N ILE A 460 62.08 -77.48 10.89
CA ILE A 460 60.63 -77.65 11.08
C ILE A 460 59.90 -77.99 9.76
N HIS A 461 60.49 -77.65 8.61
CA HIS A 461 59.89 -77.96 7.30
C HIS A 461 60.27 -79.35 6.73
N GLN A 462 61.25 -80.06 7.32
CA GLN A 462 61.62 -81.41 6.86
C GLN A 462 60.74 -82.53 7.45
N TYR A 463 60.16 -82.35 8.63
CA TYR A 463 59.26 -83.36 9.22
C TYR A 463 57.84 -83.36 8.63
N LEU A 464 57.46 -82.32 7.89
CA LEU A 464 56.17 -82.27 7.19
C LEU A 464 56.21 -82.91 5.79
N ALA A 465 57.40 -83.28 5.28
CA ALA A 465 57.59 -83.83 3.94
C ALA A 465 57.49 -85.37 3.84
N ARG A 466 57.30 -86.09 4.96
CA ARG A 466 57.17 -87.56 4.98
C ARG A 466 55.94 -88.06 5.76
N ARG A 467 54.76 -87.51 5.46
CA ARG A 467 53.49 -88.06 5.95
C ARG A 467 52.88 -89.02 4.90
N PRO A 468 52.43 -90.23 5.29
CA PRO A 468 51.70 -91.13 4.39
C PRO A 468 50.42 -90.48 3.83
N LYS A 469 50.06 -90.84 2.59
CA LYS A 469 48.90 -90.30 1.84
C LYS A 469 47.52 -90.53 2.50
N SER A 470 47.44 -91.18 3.65
CA SER A 470 46.20 -91.38 4.43
C SER A 470 45.91 -90.28 5.47
N MET A 471 46.71 -89.21 5.51
CA MET A 471 46.51 -88.04 6.38
C MET A 471 46.49 -86.69 5.63
N SER A 472 46.00 -86.68 4.39
CA SER A 472 45.64 -85.44 3.70
C SER A 472 44.30 -84.94 4.24
N VAL A 473 44.33 -83.86 5.02
CA VAL A 473 43.14 -83.01 5.14
C VAL A 473 43.11 -82.20 3.85
N ASP A 474 42.05 -82.35 3.07
CA ASP A 474 41.80 -81.50 1.91
C ASP A 474 41.92 -80.03 2.35
N ARG A 475 42.77 -79.27 1.65
CA ARG A 475 42.64 -77.83 1.69
C ARG A 475 41.26 -77.52 1.15
N VAL A 476 40.33 -77.16 2.05
CA VAL A 476 39.12 -76.45 1.68
C VAL A 476 39.57 -75.29 0.81
N SER A 477 39.21 -75.33 -0.47
CA SER A 477 39.28 -74.19 -1.37
C SER A 477 38.66 -73.01 -0.64
N ARG A 478 39.50 -72.05 -0.24
CA ARG A 478 39.03 -70.78 0.29
C ARG A 478 38.20 -70.16 -0.84
N LEU A 479 36.88 -70.29 -0.73
CA LEU A 479 35.94 -69.47 -1.47
C LEU A 479 36.41 -68.03 -1.29
N GLN A 480 36.80 -67.39 -2.38
CA GLN A 480 36.85 -65.93 -2.45
C GLN A 480 35.42 -65.44 -2.19
N LEU A 481 35.08 -65.29 -0.92
CA LEU A 481 34.00 -64.41 -0.53
C LEU A 481 34.49 -63.00 -0.87
N GLN A 482 34.03 -62.53 -2.03
CA GLN A 482 33.96 -61.11 -2.36
C GLN A 482 33.54 -60.34 -1.10
N PRO A 483 34.24 -59.26 -0.71
CA PRO A 483 33.84 -58.48 0.45
C PRO A 483 32.43 -57.96 0.20
N LYS A 484 31.48 -58.45 1.01
CA LYS A 484 30.16 -57.86 1.17
C LYS A 484 30.38 -56.38 1.43
N GLN A 485 30.00 -55.54 0.46
CA GLN A 485 29.76 -54.14 0.69
C GLN A 485 28.71 -54.06 1.80
N VAL A 486 29.15 -53.72 3.01
CA VAL A 486 28.26 -53.23 4.06
C VAL A 486 27.82 -51.84 3.60
N ARG A 487 26.81 -51.81 2.73
CA ARG A 487 25.98 -50.62 2.53
C ARG A 487 25.16 -50.46 3.79
N SER A 488 25.46 -49.41 4.54
CA SER A 488 24.60 -48.89 5.60
C SER A 488 23.19 -48.74 5.05
N ALA A 489 22.23 -49.25 5.82
CA ALA A 489 20.81 -49.23 5.54
C ALA A 489 20.30 -47.80 5.28
N LEU A 490 19.99 -47.51 4.02
CA LEU A 490 18.96 -46.55 3.64
C LEU A 490 17.66 -47.35 3.47
N PRO A 491 16.58 -47.03 4.19
CA PRO A 491 15.29 -47.64 3.95
C PRO A 491 14.68 -47.06 2.68
N THR A 492 14.74 -47.81 1.58
CA THR A 492 13.83 -47.68 0.44
C THR A 492 12.66 -48.62 0.68
N GLY A 493 11.68 -48.14 1.44
CA GLY A 493 10.35 -48.74 1.57
C GLY A 493 9.34 -47.89 0.81
N ARG A 494 8.82 -48.45 -0.28
CA ARG A 494 7.61 -47.99 -0.98
C ARG A 494 6.51 -47.69 0.04
N ARG A 495 6.00 -46.44 0.05
CA ARG A 495 4.65 -46.13 0.50
C ARG A 495 3.71 -46.14 -0.72
N PRO A 496 2.42 -46.51 -0.55
CA PRO A 496 1.47 -46.69 -1.64
C PRO A 496 1.09 -45.36 -2.29
N GLN A 497 0.60 -45.44 -3.53
CA GLN A 497 -0.09 -44.36 -4.23
C GLN A 497 -1.34 -43.92 -3.44
N ALA A 498 -1.46 -42.62 -3.20
CA ALA A 498 -2.71 -41.94 -2.90
C ALA A 498 -3.34 -41.44 -4.22
N PRO A 499 -4.67 -41.31 -4.31
CA PRO A 499 -5.37 -41.18 -5.58
C PRO A 499 -5.21 -39.79 -6.21
N THR A 500 -4.97 -39.79 -7.51
CA THR A 500 -5.08 -38.62 -8.40
C THR A 500 -6.55 -38.26 -8.62
N PRO A 501 -6.95 -36.98 -8.55
CA PRO A 501 -8.03 -36.48 -9.40
C PRO A 501 -7.47 -36.15 -10.80
N PRO A 502 -8.28 -36.25 -11.86
CA PRO A 502 -7.80 -36.25 -13.23
C PRO A 502 -7.42 -34.85 -13.71
N THR A 503 -6.31 -34.78 -14.42
CA THR A 503 -5.90 -33.68 -15.28
C THR A 503 -6.57 -33.84 -16.63
N PHE A 504 -7.12 -32.76 -17.19
CA PHE A 504 -7.22 -32.62 -18.64
C PHE A 504 -6.83 -31.19 -19.06
N HIS A 505 -5.89 -31.16 -19.99
CA HIS A 505 -5.48 -30.01 -20.80
C HIS A 505 -6.70 -29.45 -21.59
N LEU A 506 -6.72 -28.24 -22.17
CA LEU A 506 -5.88 -27.80 -23.29
C LEU A 506 -6.35 -26.40 -23.77
N HIS A 507 -5.39 -25.53 -24.10
CA HIS A 507 -5.36 -24.57 -25.23
C HIS A 507 -6.18 -23.27 -25.28
N SER A 508 -5.48 -22.29 -25.86
CA SER A 508 -5.84 -20.94 -26.28
C SER A 508 -6.67 -20.93 -27.58
N GLY A 509 -7.59 -19.95 -27.70
CA GLY A 509 -7.89 -19.30 -28.98
C GLY A 509 -9.30 -19.46 -29.58
N ARG A 510 -9.95 -18.29 -29.75
CA ARG A 510 -10.85 -17.87 -30.84
C ARG A 510 -12.34 -18.33 -30.87
N SER A 511 -13.20 -17.31 -30.73
CA SER A 511 -14.41 -16.98 -31.54
C SER A 511 -15.44 -18.08 -31.87
N ARG A 512 -16.69 -17.92 -31.38
CA ARG A 512 -17.92 -17.69 -32.18
C ARG A 512 -19.21 -17.83 -31.33
N VAL A 513 -20.19 -17.00 -31.67
CA VAL A 513 -21.64 -17.03 -31.34
C VAL A 513 -22.33 -18.26 -31.97
N PRO A 514 -23.33 -18.91 -31.32
CA PRO A 514 -24.79 -18.73 -31.55
C PRO A 514 -25.63 -18.82 -30.24
N ALA A 515 -26.75 -18.11 -30.01
CA ALA A 515 -28.10 -18.10 -30.62
C ALA A 515 -29.03 -19.30 -30.25
N PHE A 516 -30.23 -18.97 -29.72
CA PHE A 516 -31.50 -19.74 -29.62
C PHE A 516 -31.55 -20.92 -28.61
N GLU A 517 -32.58 -21.25 -27.81
CA GLU A 517 -34.06 -21.09 -27.77
C GLU A 517 -34.52 -21.11 -26.29
N ALA A 518 -35.42 -20.23 -25.83
CA ALA A 518 -36.89 -20.29 -25.84
C ALA A 518 -37.54 -21.16 -24.74
N ASN A 519 -38.34 -20.50 -23.88
CA ASN A 519 -39.61 -20.97 -23.28
C ASN A 519 -40.25 -19.75 -22.58
N PHE A 520 -41.12 -19.00 -23.28
CA PHE A 520 -42.58 -19.15 -23.30
C PHE A 520 -43.27 -18.94 -21.95
N THR A 521 -43.84 -17.74 -21.76
CA THR A 521 -45.26 -17.59 -21.40
C THR A 521 -45.85 -16.36 -22.10
N ASN A 522 -46.82 -16.64 -22.97
CA ASN A 522 -47.83 -15.72 -23.51
C ASN A 522 -48.64 -15.09 -22.35
N VAL A 523 -49.24 -13.90 -22.46
CA VAL A 523 -50.57 -13.71 -23.07
C VAL A 523 -50.82 -12.22 -23.43
N VAL A 524 -51.03 -11.99 -24.74
CA VAL A 524 -52.11 -11.21 -25.42
C VAL A 524 -52.39 -9.77 -24.92
N ARG A 525 -51.93 -8.71 -25.60
CA ARG A 525 -52.45 -8.03 -26.81
C ARG A 525 -53.88 -7.48 -26.70
N SER A 526 -54.00 -6.15 -26.78
CA SER A 526 -54.84 -5.49 -27.80
C SER A 526 -54.57 -3.98 -27.90
N ARG A 527 -54.08 -3.55 -29.07
CA ARG A 527 -54.15 -2.18 -29.59
C ARG A 527 -54.82 -2.28 -30.96
N THR A 528 -56.00 -1.68 -31.10
CA THR A 528 -56.61 -1.19 -32.35
C THR A 528 -57.77 -0.28 -31.92
N LEU A 529 -57.67 1.04 -32.09
CA LEU A 529 -58.21 1.81 -33.21
C LEU A 529 -59.74 1.73 -33.35
N VAL A 530 -60.43 2.86 -33.15
CA VAL A 530 -61.63 3.40 -33.86
C VAL A 530 -62.08 4.65 -33.05
N ARG A 531 -61.93 5.89 -33.53
CA ARG A 531 -62.86 6.68 -34.38
C ARG A 531 -64.32 6.76 -33.87
N GLY A 532 -64.66 7.90 -33.25
CA GLY A 532 -65.84 8.68 -33.61
C GLY A 532 -67.10 8.64 -32.71
N ARG A 533 -67.63 9.86 -32.50
CA ARG A 533 -68.98 10.32 -32.10
C ARG A 533 -69.34 10.50 -30.61
N VAL A 534 -69.37 11.78 -30.23
CA VAL A 534 -70.48 12.58 -29.67
C VAL A 534 -71.75 11.81 -29.26
N GLU A 535 -72.14 11.94 -27.99
CA GLU A 535 -73.55 12.08 -27.58
C GLU A 535 -73.69 13.13 -26.46
N LEU A 536 -74.76 13.91 -26.59
CA LEU A 536 -75.22 15.00 -25.74
C LEU A 536 -75.89 14.50 -24.46
N ALA A 537 -75.84 15.37 -23.44
CA ALA A 537 -76.85 15.64 -22.41
C ALA A 537 -77.54 14.48 -21.66
N ARG A 538 -77.36 14.47 -20.33
CA ARG A 538 -78.48 14.34 -19.41
C ARG A 538 -78.39 15.41 -18.33
N MET A 539 -79.48 16.16 -18.25
CA MET A 539 -79.86 17.02 -17.14
C MET A 539 -79.99 16.16 -15.88
N ASP A 540 -79.42 16.64 -14.77
CA ASP A 540 -80.07 16.77 -13.46
C ASP A 540 -79.28 17.80 -12.63
#